data_AF-A0A7X9W0W0-F1
#
_entry.id   AF-A0A7X9W0W0-F1
#
_cell.length_a   1.000
_cell.length_b   1.000
_cell.length_c   1.000
_cell.angle_alpha   90.00
_cell.angle_beta   90.00
_cell.angle_gamma   90.00
#
_symmetry.space_group_name_H-M   'P 1'
#
loop_
_entity.id
_entity.type
_entity.pdbx_description
1 polymer ?
#
loop_
_entity_poly.entity_id
_entity_poly.type
_entity_poly.pdbx_seq_one_letter_code
_entity_poly.pdbx_strand_id
1 'polypeptide(L)' 'MNPSEDPDRLRREAEQWWLRLRDRDATRGDAEAMKQWRARSPAHARAWNEVARLWQDMEPVLRQAARRDPRLAYPPAAG' A
#
# COMPACT_ATOMS: atom_id res chain seq x y z
N MET A 1 12.32 21.74 -8.57
CA MET A 1 11.56 20.52 -8.20
C MET A 1 10.78 20.84 -6.94
N ASN A 2 9.46 20.62 -6.92
CA ASN A 2 8.67 20.92 -5.74
C ASN A 2 8.97 19.83 -4.68
N PRO A 3 9.48 20.14 -3.48
CA PRO A 3 9.87 19.13 -2.48
C PRO A 3 8.66 18.29 -1.98
N SER A 4 7.43 18.74 -2.27
CA SER A 4 6.19 17.99 -2.05
C SER A 4 5.88 16.95 -3.13
N GLU A 5 6.65 16.92 -4.22
CA GLU A 5 6.51 15.98 -5.33
C GLU A 5 7.82 15.23 -5.62
N ASP A 6 8.74 15.21 -4.65
CA ASP A 6 9.93 14.37 -4.70
C ASP A 6 9.51 12.89 -4.81
N PRO A 7 9.87 12.18 -5.89
CA PRO A 7 9.48 10.79 -6.12
C PRO A 7 9.84 9.85 -4.96
N ASP A 8 11.00 10.03 -4.33
CA ASP A 8 11.44 9.17 -3.24
C ASP A 8 10.62 9.40 -1.98
N ARG A 9 10.23 10.65 -1.74
CA ARG A 9 9.33 11.00 -0.65
C ARG A 9 7.93 10.43 -0.89
N LEU A 10 7.38 10.60 -2.09
CA LEU A 10 6.05 10.09 -2.42
C LEU A 10 5.99 8.57 -2.36
N ARG A 11 7.06 7.89 -2.75
CA ARG A 11 7.20 6.44 -2.58
C ARG A 11 7.14 6.04 -1.10
N ARG A 12 7.90 6.70 -0.23
CA ARG A 12 7.86 6.44 1.23
C ARG A 12 6.47 6.70 1.81
N GLU A 13 5.80 7.77 1.39
CA GLU A 13 4.41 8.06 1.82
C GLU A 13 3.44 6.97 1.33
N ALA A 14 3.59 6.47 0.09
CA ALA A 14 2.81 5.36 -0.43
C ALA A 14 3.03 4.05 0.35
N GLU A 15 4.27 3.73 0.70
CA GLU A 15 4.63 2.57 1.52
C GLU A 15 4.04 2.68 2.93
N GLN A 16 4.06 3.86 3.54
CA GLN A 16 3.43 4.12 4.84
C GLN A 16 1.90 3.92 4.78
N TRP A 17 1.24 4.43 3.73
CA TRP A 17 -0.19 4.17 3.52
C TRP A 17 -0.49 2.68 3.34
N TRP A 18 0.37 1.96 2.61
CA TRP A 18 0.22 0.53 2.39
C TRP A 18 0.23 -0.27 3.70
N LEU A 19 1.13 0.07 4.62
CA LEU A 19 1.23 -0.52 5.97
C LEU A 19 0.04 -0.09 6.85
N ARG A 20 -0.31 1.20 6.86
CA ARG A 20 -1.40 1.73 7.68
C ARG A 20 -2.75 1.11 7.36
N LEU A 21 -3.05 0.87 6.08
CA LEU A 21 -4.31 0.21 5.67
C LEU A 21 -4.35 -1.30 5.99
N ARG A 22 -3.23 -1.85 6.40
CA ARG A 22 -3.03 -3.27 6.74
C ARG A 22 -2.84 -3.51 8.22
N ASP A 23 -2.82 -2.43 8.99
CA ASP A 23 -2.88 -2.52 10.44
C ASP A 23 -4.23 -3.11 10.84
N ARG A 24 -4.25 -3.86 11.95
CA ARG A 24 -5.49 -4.43 12.49
C ARG A 24 -6.48 -3.35 12.89
N ASP A 25 -5.96 -2.18 13.26
CA ASP A 25 -6.73 -1.03 13.71
C ASP A 25 -7.03 -0.02 12.58
N ALA A 26 -6.80 -0.40 11.32
CA ALA A 26 -7.09 0.45 10.17
C ALA A 26 -8.58 0.84 10.14
N THR A 27 -8.84 2.14 10.17
CA THR A 27 -10.20 2.69 10.21
C THR A 27 -10.68 3.10 8.82
N ARG A 28 -12.00 3.31 8.69
CA ARG A 28 -12.56 3.96 7.49
C ARG A 28 -11.98 5.37 7.27
N GLY A 29 -11.61 6.06 8.34
CA GLY A 29 -10.95 7.37 8.26
C GLY A 29 -9.58 7.28 7.57
N ASP A 30 -8.83 6.21 7.81
CA ASP A 30 -7.54 5.97 7.16
C ASP A 30 -7.70 5.71 5.66
N ALA A 31 -8.74 4.96 5.28
CA ALA A 31 -9.07 4.73 3.87
C ALA A 31 -9.43 6.02 3.15
N GLU A 32 -10.23 6.91 3.76
CA GLU A 32 -10.58 8.20 3.16
C GLU A 32 -9.38 9.17 3.12
N ALA A 33 -8.56 9.20 4.17
CA ALA A 33 -7.34 10.02 4.19
C ALA A 33 -6.34 9.58 3.11
N MET A 34 -6.20 8.27 2.87
CA MET A 34 -5.40 7.75 1.76
C MET A 34 -5.96 8.19 0.40
N LYS A 35 -7.28 8.10 0.19
CA LYS A 35 -7.91 8.57 -1.07
C LYS A 35 -7.65 10.05 -1.32
N GLN A 36 -7.78 10.87 -0.27
CA GLN A 36 -7.49 12.30 -0.36
C GLN A 36 -6.02 12.57 -0.69
N TRP A 37 -5.09 11.86 -0.02
CA TRP A 37 -3.66 11.95 -0.32
C TRP A 37 -3.35 11.57 -1.77
N ARG A 38 -3.92 10.47 -2.27
CA ARG A 38 -3.75 10.02 -3.65
C ARG A 38 -4.29 11.02 -4.67
N ALA A 39 -5.36 11.74 -4.32
CA ALA A 39 -5.99 12.74 -5.18
C ALA A 39 -5.24 14.10 -5.20
N ARG A 40 -4.21 14.30 -4.37
CA ARG A 40 -3.47 15.58 -4.29
C ARG A 40 -2.76 15.96 -5.57
N SER A 41 -2.12 15.00 -6.26
CA SER A 41 -1.53 15.23 -7.57
C SER A 41 -1.33 13.93 -8.36
N PRO A 42 -1.13 14.00 -9.68
CA PRO A 42 -0.82 12.83 -10.50
C PRO A 42 0.42 12.06 -10.02
N ALA A 43 1.41 12.76 -9.42
CA ALA A 43 2.59 12.13 -8.86
C ALA A 43 2.26 11.23 -7.64
N HIS A 44 1.32 11.67 -6.79
CA HIS A 44 0.85 10.86 -5.65
C HIS A 44 0.12 9.60 -6.13
N ALA A 45 -0.76 9.75 -7.13
CA ALA A 45 -1.45 8.61 -7.74
C ALA A 45 -0.48 7.61 -8.37
N ARG A 46 0.57 8.10 -9.03
CA ARG A 46 1.61 7.24 -9.62
C ARG A 46 2.38 6.47 -8.54
N ALA A 47 2.85 7.14 -7.48
CA ALA A 47 3.57 6.48 -6.40
C ALA A 47 2.74 5.39 -5.71
N TRP A 48 1.45 5.66 -5.48
CA TRP A 48 0.52 4.64 -4.96
C TRP A 48 0.41 3.43 -5.90
N ASN A 49 0.22 3.67 -7.19
CA ASN A 49 0.06 2.59 -8.17
C ASN A 49 1.32 1.74 -8.29
N GLU A 50 2.51 2.34 -8.22
CA GLU A 50 3.79 1.62 -8.23
C GLU A 50 3.94 0.70 -7.01
N VAL A 51 3.67 1.21 -5.81
CA VAL A 51 3.71 0.41 -4.57
C VAL A 51 2.64 -0.69 -4.60
N ALA A 52 1.39 -0.34 -4.93
CA ALA A 52 0.29 -1.29 -4.98
C ALA A 52 0.59 -2.43 -5.98
N ARG A 53 1.11 -2.11 -7.17
CA ARG A 53 1.49 -3.10 -8.17
C ARG A 53 2.57 -4.05 -7.67
N LEU A 54 3.64 -3.52 -7.07
CA LEU A 54 4.73 -4.34 -6.53
C LEU A 54 4.18 -5.41 -5.57
N TRP A 55 3.27 -5.03 -4.69
CA TRP A 55 2.68 -5.98 -3.74
C TRP A 55 1.66 -6.94 -4.36
N GLN A 56 0.88 -6.48 -5.34
CA GLN A 56 -0.03 -7.36 -6.10
C GLN A 56 0.75 -8.44 -6.86
N ASP A 57 1.90 -8.09 -7.43
CA ASP A 57 2.79 -9.03 -8.12
C ASP A 57 3.41 -10.06 -7.16
N MET A 58 3.57 -9.71 -5.88
CA MET A 58 4.05 -10.63 -4.83
C MET A 58 2.96 -11.53 -4.25
N GLU A 59 1.68 -11.16 -4.35
CA GLU A 59 0.57 -11.88 -3.74
C GLU A 59 0.48 -13.37 -4.16
N PRO A 60 0.67 -13.76 -5.43
CA PRO A 60 0.67 -15.17 -5.83
C PRO A 60 1.80 -15.96 -5.16
N VAL A 61 2.98 -15.36 -5.04
CA VAL A 61 4.16 -15.98 -4.42
C VAL A 61 3.92 -16.18 -2.92
N LEU A 62 3.40 -15.15 -2.24
CA LEU A 62 3.04 -15.21 -0.82
C LEU A 62 1.93 -16.24 -0.56
N ARG A 63 0.90 -16.29 -1.42
CA ARG A 63 -0.15 -17.32 -1.32
C ARG A 63 0.41 -18.73 -1.51
N GLN A 64 1.34 -18.92 -2.43
CA GLN A 64 1.99 -20.21 -2.62
C GLN A 64 2.87 -20.61 -1.41
N ALA A 65 3.59 -19.65 -0.82
CA ALA A 65 4.36 -19.86 0.40
C ALA A 65 3.44 -20.22 1.59
N ALA A 66 2.35 -19.49 1.79
CA ALA A 66 1.35 -19.74 2.84
C ALA A 66 0.70 -21.12 2.74
N ARG A 67 0.50 -21.64 1.51
CA ARG A 67 0.01 -23.02 1.31
C ARG A 67 1.02 -24.08 1.76
N ARG A 68 2.33 -23.79 1.69
CA ARG A 68 3.41 -24.70 2.09
C ARG A 68 3.71 -24.61 3.58
N ASP A 69 3.64 -23.40 4.13
CA ASP A 69 3.73 -23.14 5.56
C ASP A 69 2.58 -22.21 5.99
N PRO A 70 1.54 -22.74 6.65
CA PRO A 70 0.40 -21.96 7.13
C PRO A 70 0.78 -20.81 8.06
N ARG A 71 1.98 -20.83 8.66
CA ARG A 71 2.48 -19.74 9.52
C ARG A 71 2.88 -18.50 8.74
N LEU A 72 3.10 -18.61 7.43
CA LEU A 72 3.39 -17.49 6.51
C LEU A 72 2.12 -16.91 5.86
N ALA A 73 0.94 -17.42 6.22
CA ALA A 73 -0.31 -16.85 5.76
C ALA A 73 -0.46 -15.42 6.28
N TYR A 74 -0.31 -14.47 5.35
CA TYR A 74 -0.70 -13.09 5.61
C TYR A 74 -2.23 -13.04 5.83
N PRO A 75 -2.75 -12.35 6.85
CA PRO A 75 -4.19 -12.22 7.02
C PRO A 75 -4.79 -11.57 5.76
N PRO A 76 -5.91 -12.09 5.22
CA PRO A 76 -6.53 -11.49 4.06
C PRO A 76 -6.86 -10.02 4.40
N ALA A 77 -6.44 -9.10 3.52
CA ALA A 77 -6.91 -7.72 3.61
C ALA A 77 -8.45 -7.78 3.55
N ALA A 78 -9.11 -7.42 4.65
CA ALA A 78 -10.55 -7.47 4.76
C ALA A 78 -11.18 -6.69 3.61
N GLY A 79 -12.03 -7.36 2.83
CA GLY A 79 -12.92 -6.77 1.83
C GLY A 79 -14.29 -6.46 2.40
#